data_AF-A0A7D5MKY2-F1
#
_entry.id   AF-A0A7D5MKY2-F1
#
_cell.length_a   1.000
_cell.length_b   1.000
_cell.length_c   1.000
_cell.angle_alpha   90.00
_cell.angle_beta   90.00
_cell.angle_gamma   90.00
#
_symmetry.space_group_name_H-M   'P 1'
#
loop_
_entity.id
_entity.type
_entity.pdbx_description
1 polymer ?
#
loop_
_entity_poly.entity_id
_entity_poly.type
_entity_poly.pdbx_seq_one_letter_code
_entity_poly.pdbx_strand_id
1 'polypeptide(L)'
;MKSLGCEQPVQQVVLAQNFSFKPALTYFLQVKVKNEMSQLKAYPDAGGGSGDFANLKAVDGFIELPAEVTDFKAGQVFRYYPFRQ
;
A
#
# COMPACT_ATOMS: atom_id res chain seq x y z
N MET A 1 3.65 15.61 -30.66
CA MET A 1 3.36 15.97 -29.26
C MET A 1 1.92 15.56 -28.94
N LYS A 2 1.72 14.35 -28.39
CA LYS A 2 0.49 13.92 -27.72
C LYS A 2 0.96 13.03 -26.57
N SER A 3 1.19 13.65 -25.42
CA SER A 3 1.56 12.95 -24.20
C SER A 3 0.43 11.98 -23.87
N LEU A 4 0.79 10.71 -23.64
CA LEU A 4 -0.17 9.66 -23.34
C LEU A 4 -0.75 9.91 -21.95
N GLY A 5 -1.91 10.58 -21.90
CA GLY A 5 -2.77 10.66 -20.72
C GLY A 5 -3.46 9.31 -20.50
N CYS A 6 -2.71 8.25 -20.24
CA CYS A 6 -3.26 7.04 -19.69
C CYS A 6 -3.50 7.30 -18.20
N GLU A 7 -4.73 7.70 -17.86
CA GLU A 7 -5.25 7.57 -16.51
C GLU A 7 -5.25 6.06 -16.19
N GLN A 8 -4.11 5.55 -15.71
CA GLN A 8 -4.03 4.17 -15.27
C GLN A 8 -5.06 3.99 -14.15
N PRO A 9 -5.92 2.96 -14.22
CA PRO A 9 -6.93 2.73 -13.20
C PRO A 9 -6.20 2.58 -11.85
N VAL A 10 -6.41 3.55 -10.97
CA VAL A 10 -5.80 3.54 -9.63
C VAL A 10 -6.44 2.41 -8.87
N GLN A 11 -5.67 1.35 -8.62
CA GLN A 11 -6.15 0.23 -7.83
C GLN A 11 -6.29 0.67 -6.38
N GLN A 12 -7.39 0.27 -5.74
CA GLN A 12 -7.68 0.59 -4.36
C GLN A 12 -7.80 -0.69 -3.54
N VAL A 13 -7.33 -0.62 -2.30
CA VAL A 13 -7.35 -1.75 -1.36
C VAL A 13 -7.81 -1.26 0.00
N VAL A 14 -8.46 -2.16 0.74
CA VAL A 14 -8.91 -1.92 2.10
C VAL A 14 -7.81 -2.35 3.06
N LEU A 15 -7.36 -1.48 3.95
CA LEU A 15 -6.40 -1.83 4.97
C LEU A 15 -6.99 -2.90 5.91
N ALA A 16 -6.31 -4.03 6.04
CA ALA A 16 -6.81 -5.19 6.78
C ALA A 16 -6.62 -5.07 8.31
N GLN A 17 -5.62 -4.31 8.75
CA GLN A 17 -5.28 -4.14 10.17
C GLN A 17 -4.81 -2.70 10.44
N ASN A 18 -4.94 -2.24 11.68
CA ASN A 18 -4.47 -0.90 12.04
C ASN A 18 -2.95 -0.79 11.86
N PHE A 19 -2.51 0.36 11.36
CA PHE A 19 -1.11 0.68 11.17
C PHE A 19 -0.84 2.10 11.63
N SER A 20 0.20 2.31 12.41
CA SER A 20 0.56 3.64 12.89
C SER A 20 1.99 3.97 12.47
N PHE A 21 2.16 5.11 11.81
CA PHE A 21 3.45 5.61 11.33
C PHE A 21 3.64 7.02 11.87
N LYS A 22 4.55 7.17 12.84
CA LYS A 22 4.80 8.44 13.53
C LYS A 22 5.51 9.53 12.69
N PRO A 23 6.41 9.19 11.74
CA PRO A 23 7.04 10.23 10.93
C PRO A 23 6.02 10.91 10.02
N ALA A 24 6.01 12.25 10.02
CA ALA A 24 5.17 13.06 9.13
C ALA A 24 5.75 13.10 7.71
N LEU A 25 5.86 11.93 7.08
CA LEU A 25 6.42 11.74 5.75
C LEU A 25 5.48 10.83 4.96
N THR A 26 5.36 11.07 3.66
CA THR A 26 4.61 10.15 2.78
C THR A 26 5.29 8.79 2.80
N TYR A 27 4.57 7.77 3.25
CA TYR A 27 5.12 6.45 3.45
C TYR A 27 4.50 5.46 2.47
N PHE A 28 5.34 4.83 1.65
CA PHE A 28 4.95 3.73 0.79
C PHE A 28 5.09 2.43 1.58
N LEU A 29 4.01 2.06 2.26
CA LEU A 29 3.99 0.86 3.09
C LEU A 29 3.86 -0.37 2.19
N GLN A 30 4.78 -1.31 2.34
CA GLN A 30 4.69 -2.61 1.70
C GLN A 30 3.50 -3.38 2.26
N VAL A 31 2.70 -3.96 1.38
CA VAL A 31 1.51 -4.73 1.76
C VAL A 31 1.44 -6.05 1.00
N LYS A 32 0.87 -7.05 1.66
CA LYS A 32 0.35 -8.24 1.00
C LYS A 32 -1.11 -8.02 0.69
N VAL A 33 -1.54 -8.28 -0.54
CA VAL A 33 -2.93 -8.10 -0.93
C VAL A 33 -3.58 -9.46 -1.08
N LYS A 34 -4.71 -9.66 -0.40
CA LYS A 34 -5.53 -10.86 -0.55
C LYS A 34 -6.94 -10.47 -0.93
N ASN A 35 -7.54 -11.25 -1.83
CA ASN A 35 -8.95 -11.11 -2.13
C ASN A 35 -9.74 -11.93 -1.09
N GLU A 36 -10.45 -11.24 -0.21
CA GLU A 36 -11.34 -11.82 0.80
C GLU A 36 -12.75 -11.29 0.57
N MET A 37 -13.73 -12.19 0.41
CA MET A 37 -15.14 -11.81 0.22
C MET A 37 -15.35 -10.78 -0.90
N SER A 38 -14.66 -10.94 -2.03
CA SER A 38 -14.69 -10.00 -3.17
C SER A 38 -14.13 -8.60 -2.86
N GLN A 39 -13.37 -8.44 -1.77
CA GLN A 39 -12.68 -7.21 -1.41
C GLN A 39 -11.17 -7.44 -1.36
N LEU A 40 -10.41 -6.57 -2.02
CA LEU A 40 -8.95 -6.58 -1.91
C LEU A 40 -8.55 -5.99 -0.55
N LYS A 41 -8.02 -6.85 0.33
CA LYS A 41 -7.52 -6.48 1.64
C LYS A 41 -6.00 -6.40 1.63
N ALA A 42 -5.46 -5.26 2.05
CA ALA A 42 -4.03 -5.00 2.18
C ALA A 42 -3.58 -5.23 3.63
N TYR A 43 -2.71 -6.20 3.81
CA TYR A 43 -2.07 -6.53 5.08
C TYR A 43 -0.72 -5.81 5.12
N PRO A 44 -0.55 -4.81 6.00
CA PRO A 44 0.68 -4.06 6.16
C PRO A 44 1.81 -4.97 6.65
N ASP A 45 2.90 -4.97 5.89
CA ASP A 45 4.12 -5.70 6.18
C ASP A 45 5.26 -4.67 6.17
N ALA A 46 5.50 -4.04 7.32
CA ALA A 46 6.46 -2.94 7.41
C ALA A 46 7.92 -3.39 7.12
N GLY A 47 8.19 -4.69 7.09
CA GLY A 47 9.54 -5.26 6.95
C GLY A 47 10.49 -4.80 8.07
N GLY A 48 11.62 -5.48 8.23
CA GLY A 48 12.62 -5.16 9.27
C GLY A 48 13.41 -3.85 9.05
N GLY A 49 12.99 -2.98 8.14
CA GLY A 49 13.66 -1.72 7.79
C GLY A 49 13.85 -1.53 6.29
N SER A 50 14.18 -0.31 5.89
CA SER A 50 14.34 0.14 4.49
C SER A 50 15.50 -0.51 3.71
N GLY A 51 16.26 -1.40 4.34
CA GLY A 51 17.38 -2.13 3.74
C GLY A 51 17.10 -3.61 3.46
N ASP A 52 15.91 -4.12 3.83
CA ASP A 52 15.57 -5.53 3.65
C ASP A 52 15.01 -5.79 2.24
N PHE A 53 15.91 -5.82 1.26
CA PHE A 53 15.59 -6.22 -0.12
C PHE A 53 15.09 -7.67 -0.22
N ALA A 54 15.25 -8.49 0.83
CA ALA A 54 14.81 -9.88 0.84
C ALA A 54 13.27 -9.99 0.94
N ASN A 55 12.59 -8.99 1.53
CA ASN A 55 11.15 -9.04 1.75
C ASN A 55 10.30 -8.69 0.51
N LEU A 56 10.91 -8.16 -0.58
CA LEU A 56 10.22 -7.84 -1.84
C LEU A 56 9.57 -9.06 -2.52
N LYS A 57 10.04 -10.28 -2.23
CA LYS A 57 9.39 -11.51 -2.72
C LYS A 57 8.12 -11.86 -1.93
N ALA A 58 7.96 -11.29 -0.73
CA ALA A 58 6.91 -11.65 0.19
C ALA A 58 5.71 -10.71 0.13
N VAL A 59 5.82 -9.57 -0.55
CA VAL A 59 4.81 -8.51 -0.64
C VAL A 59 4.30 -8.34 -2.07
N ASP A 60 3.03 -7.95 -2.22
CA ASP A 60 2.35 -7.85 -3.51
C ASP A 60 2.46 -6.43 -4.10
N GLY A 61 2.70 -5.42 -3.27
CA GLY A 61 2.85 -4.04 -3.70
C GLY A 61 2.97 -3.07 -2.52
N PHE A 62 2.67 -1.80 -2.79
CA PHE A 62 2.66 -0.74 -1.79
C PHE A 62 1.31 -0.06 -1.68
N ILE A 63 1.02 0.48 -0.50
CA ILE A 63 0.00 1.52 -0.33
C ILE A 63 0.64 2.85 0.02
N GLU A 64 0.05 3.93 -0.46
CA GLU A 64 0.46 5.29 -0.11
C GLU A 64 -0.29 5.76 1.13
N LEU A 65 0.47 6.08 2.17
CA LEU A 65 -0.03 6.65 3.40
C LEU A 65 0.28 8.16 3.44
N PRO A 66 -0.73 9.03 3.60
CA PRO A 66 -0.53 10.47 3.66
C PRO A 66 0.24 10.87 4.92
N ALA A 67 1.18 11.82 4.76
CA ALA A 67 2.03 12.33 5.84
C ALA A 67 1.26 13.04 6.97
N GLU A 68 0.05 13.50 6.70
CA GLU A 68 -0.80 14.25 7.64
C GLU A 68 -1.47 13.34 8.68
N VAL A 69 -1.49 12.03 8.43
CA VAL A 69 -2.12 11.03 9.29
C VAL A 69 -1.06 10.08 9.83
N THR A 70 -1.08 9.86 11.14
CA THR A 70 -0.14 8.96 11.81
C THR A 70 -0.78 7.65 12.25
N ASP A 71 -2.12 7.58 12.29
CA ASP A 71 -2.89 6.40 12.68
C ASP A 71 -3.88 6.01 11.58
N PHE A 72 -3.68 4.82 11.03
CA PHE A 72 -4.49 4.26 9.96
C PHE A 72 -5.27 3.06 10.49
N LYS A 73 -6.57 3.06 10.30
CA LYS A 73 -7.47 2.02 10.83
C LYS A 73 -7.81 1.00 9.77
N ALA A 74 -7.97 -0.25 10.21
CA ALA A 74 -8.52 -1.31 9.39
C ALA A 74 -9.88 -0.88 8.82
N GLY A 75 -10.15 -1.22 7.57
CA GLY A 75 -11.35 -0.81 6.84
C GLY A 75 -11.20 0.47 6.02
N GLN A 76 -10.13 1.25 6.21
CA GLN A 76 -9.86 2.41 5.37
C GLN A 76 -9.33 2.00 3.99
N VAL A 77 -9.66 2.80 2.97
CA VAL A 77 -9.25 2.54 1.58
C VAL A 77 -8.04 3.38 1.22
N PHE A 78 -7.02 2.75 0.66
CA PHE A 78 -5.80 3.41 0.19
C PHE A 78 -5.51 3.08 -1.27
N ARG A 79 -4.74 3.98 -1.91
CA ARG A 79 -4.20 3.73 -3.25
C ARG A 79 -3.17 2.62 -3.17
N TYR A 80 -3.27 1.67 -4.09
CA TYR A 80 -2.41 0.50 -4.17
C TYR A 80 -1.60 0.51 -5.47
N TYR A 81 -0.31 0.24 -5.31
CA TYR A 81 0.67 0.18 -6.36
C TYR A 81 1.21 -1.27 -6.41
N PRO A 82 0.66 -2.14 -7.28
CA PRO A 82 1.13 -3.51 -7.43
C PRO A 82 2.54 -3.56 -8.03
N PHE A 83 3.37 -4.51 -7.60
CA PHE A 83 4.69 -4.73 -8.21
C PHE A 83 4.63 -5.34 -9.61
N ARG A 84 3.58 -6.11 -9.91
CA ARG A 84 3.37 -6.77 -11.20
C ARG A 84 1.94 -6.51 -11.66
N GLN A 85 1.80 -6.08 -12.92
CA GLN A 85 0.52 -5.97 -13.64
C GLN A 85 0.29 -7.21 -14.51
#